data_AF-A0A2J4QMD8-F1
#
_entry.id   AF-A0A2J4QMD8-F1
#
_cell.length_a   1.000
_cell.length_b   1.000
_cell.length_c   1.000
_cell.angle_alpha   90.00
_cell.angle_beta   90.00
_cell.angle_gamma   90.00
#
_symmetry.space_group_name_H-M   'P 1'
#
loop_
_entity.id
_entity.type
_entity.pdbx_description
1 polymer ?
#
loop_
_entity_poly.entity_id
_entity_poly.type
_entity_poly.pdbx_seq_one_letter_code
_entity_poly.pdbx_strand_id
1 'polypeptide(L)'
;MTTQLEQAWEIAKQRYASVGVDVEEALRQLDRLPVSMHCWQGDDVVGFENPEGSLTGGIQATGNYPGKARNASELRADLEQALSLIPGPKRLNLHALYLESDTPVPRNEIKPEHFKNWVEWAKANKLGLDFNPSCFSHPLSADGFTLSHANDEIRQFWIDHCKASRRISAYFGEQLGTPSVMNIWIPDGMKDITVDRFAPRQRLLNALDEVISEKLDPAHHIDAVESKLFGIGAESYTVGSNEFYMGYATSRQTALCLDAGHFHPTEVISDKISAAMLY
;
A
#
# COMPACT_ATOMS: atom_id res chain seq x y z
N MET A 1 14.16 27.71 -20.20
CA MET A 1 14.12 26.59 -21.16
C MET A 1 15.17 26.82 -22.22
N THR A 2 15.92 25.80 -22.61
CA THR A 2 16.88 25.90 -23.71
C THR A 2 16.12 25.95 -25.05
N THR A 3 16.71 26.61 -26.03
CA THR A 3 16.08 26.87 -27.33
C THR A 3 15.65 25.59 -28.08
N GLN A 4 16.33 24.46 -27.86
CA GLN A 4 15.99 23.18 -28.49
C GLN A 4 14.72 22.54 -27.91
N LEU A 5 14.51 22.63 -26.59
CA LEU A 5 13.31 22.08 -25.94
C LEU A 5 12.07 22.84 -26.38
N GLU A 6 12.16 24.17 -26.43
CA GLU A 6 11.06 25.03 -26.88
C GLU A 6 10.66 24.74 -28.34
N GLN A 7 11.65 24.60 -29.23
CA GLN A 7 11.40 24.27 -30.63
C GLN A 7 10.74 22.89 -30.79
N ALA A 8 11.23 21.88 -30.08
CA ALA A 8 10.63 20.55 -30.10
C ALA A 8 9.20 20.55 -29.54
N TRP A 9 8.96 21.30 -28.46
CA TRP A 9 7.64 21.50 -27.86
C TRP A 9 6.65 22.13 -28.84
N GLU A 10 7.00 23.24 -29.48
CA GLU A 10 6.12 23.93 -30.44
C GLU A 10 5.79 23.05 -31.65
N ILE A 11 6.76 22.27 -32.15
CA ILE A 11 6.51 21.28 -33.20
C ILE A 11 5.52 20.21 -32.71
N ALA A 12 5.74 19.64 -31.53
CA ALA A 12 4.84 18.62 -30.96
C ALA A 12 3.43 19.16 -30.74
N LYS A 13 3.30 20.38 -30.19
CA LYS A 13 2.05 21.09 -29.97
C LYS A 13 1.21 21.19 -31.25
N GLN A 14 1.83 21.57 -32.37
CA GLN A 14 1.15 21.61 -33.67
C GLN A 14 0.75 20.21 -34.16
N ARG A 15 1.59 19.20 -33.94
CA ARG A 15 1.32 17.80 -34.34
C ARG A 15 0.15 17.19 -33.57
N TYR A 16 0.01 17.47 -32.29
CA TYR A 16 -1.13 17.03 -31.49
C TYR A 16 -2.40 17.83 -31.81
N ALA A 17 -2.28 19.15 -32.04
CA ALA A 17 -3.40 19.97 -32.46
C ALA A 17 -4.00 19.50 -33.79
N SER A 18 -3.19 18.98 -34.73
CA SER A 18 -3.70 18.46 -36.01
C SER A 18 -4.58 17.21 -35.88
N VAL A 19 -4.58 16.55 -34.71
CA VAL A 19 -5.49 15.43 -34.38
C VAL A 19 -6.49 15.80 -33.29
N GLY A 20 -6.64 17.09 -32.98
CA GLY A 20 -7.63 17.60 -32.02
C GLY A 20 -7.23 17.49 -30.55
N VAL A 21 -5.93 17.32 -30.25
CA VAL A 21 -5.42 17.22 -28.87
C VAL A 21 -4.77 18.54 -28.45
N ASP A 22 -5.28 19.15 -27.37
CA ASP A 22 -4.64 20.28 -26.70
C ASP A 22 -3.61 19.77 -25.68
N VAL A 23 -2.33 19.95 -25.98
CA VAL A 23 -1.22 19.53 -25.11
C VAL A 23 -1.11 20.36 -23.84
N GLU A 24 -1.54 21.62 -23.85
CA GLU A 24 -1.55 22.46 -22.65
C GLU A 24 -2.62 21.94 -21.68
N GLU A 25 -3.77 21.51 -22.20
CA GLU A 25 -4.79 20.84 -21.41
C GLU A 25 -4.31 19.48 -20.91
N ALA A 26 -3.62 18.70 -21.73
CA ALA A 26 -3.04 17.42 -21.30
C ALA A 26 -2.08 17.59 -20.11
N LEU A 27 -1.24 18.63 -20.10
CA LEU A 27 -0.36 18.95 -18.98
C LEU A 27 -1.15 19.36 -17.72
N ARG A 28 -2.19 20.20 -17.87
CA ARG A 28 -3.08 20.55 -16.75
C ARG A 28 -3.78 19.33 -16.15
N GLN A 29 -4.16 18.37 -16.98
CA GLN A 29 -4.79 17.13 -16.55
C GLN A 29 -3.77 16.20 -15.86
N LEU A 30 -2.54 16.14 -16.35
CA LEU A 30 -1.45 15.39 -15.72
C LEU A 30 -1.18 15.87 -14.28
N ASP A 31 -1.26 17.18 -14.05
CA ASP A 31 -1.07 17.78 -12.71
C ASP A 31 -2.19 17.45 -11.70
N ARG A 32 -3.23 16.72 -12.12
CA ARG A 32 -4.33 16.25 -11.27
C ARG A 32 -4.25 14.76 -10.94
N LEU A 33 -3.24 14.05 -11.45
CA LEU A 33 -3.09 12.60 -11.33
C LEU A 33 -1.90 12.26 -10.40
N PRO A 34 -2.09 12.31 -9.06
CA PRO A 34 -1.02 12.00 -8.12
C PRO A 34 -0.58 10.54 -8.23
N VAL A 35 0.74 10.33 -8.20
CA VAL A 35 1.33 8.99 -8.05
C VAL A 35 1.77 8.80 -6.61
N SER A 36 1.24 7.77 -5.94
CA SER A 36 1.65 7.43 -4.57
C SER A 36 2.90 6.55 -4.60
N MET A 37 4.03 7.12 -4.20
CA MET A 37 5.32 6.45 -4.18
C MET A 37 5.41 5.58 -2.92
N HIS A 38 5.85 4.34 -3.05
CA HIS A 38 5.98 3.43 -1.92
C HIS A 38 7.26 3.68 -1.13
N CYS A 39 7.15 3.85 0.19
CA CYS A 39 8.30 4.18 1.04
C CYS A 39 9.33 3.05 1.11
N TRP A 40 8.88 1.81 0.98
CA TRP A 40 9.70 0.62 1.25
C TRP A 40 10.75 0.30 0.19
N GLN A 41 10.73 1.00 -0.94
CA GLN A 41 11.83 0.95 -1.89
C GLN A 41 13.13 1.52 -1.30
N GLY A 42 13.04 2.50 -0.39
CA GLY A 42 14.24 3.19 0.11
C GLY A 42 15.08 2.35 1.06
N ASP A 43 14.55 1.26 1.62
CA ASP A 43 15.22 0.47 2.66
C ASP A 43 15.07 -1.05 2.51
N ASP A 44 14.62 -1.52 1.34
CA ASP A 44 14.37 -2.95 1.07
C ASP A 44 13.29 -3.59 1.97
N VAL A 45 12.24 -2.83 2.33
CA VAL A 45 11.11 -3.30 3.16
C VAL A 45 11.54 -3.72 4.58
N VAL A 46 12.60 -3.11 5.11
CA VAL A 46 13.11 -3.43 6.44
C VAL A 46 12.28 -2.77 7.54
N GLY A 47 11.95 -1.49 7.38
CA GLY A 47 11.29 -0.69 8.39
C GLY A 47 12.19 -0.29 9.55
N PHE A 48 11.57 0.29 10.57
CA PHE A 48 12.25 0.82 11.76
C PHE A 48 11.88 0.08 13.04
N GLU A 49 10.91 -0.84 12.98
CA GLU A 49 10.51 -1.65 14.14
C GLU A 49 11.56 -2.72 14.51
N ASN A 50 12.19 -3.34 13.51
CA ASN A 50 13.21 -4.38 13.69
C ASN A 50 14.20 -4.40 12.51
N PRO A 51 15.16 -3.46 12.47
CA PRO A 51 16.06 -3.31 11.32
C PRO A 51 16.97 -4.51 11.03
N GLU A 52 17.17 -5.40 12.00
CA GLU A 52 17.93 -6.65 11.83
C GLU A 52 17.05 -7.85 11.41
N GLY A 53 15.74 -7.64 11.34
CA GLY A 53 14.78 -8.65 10.91
C GLY A 53 14.94 -9.03 9.44
N SER A 54 14.60 -10.27 9.11
CA SER A 54 14.50 -10.73 7.72
C SER A 54 13.14 -10.40 7.14
N LEU A 55 13.09 -10.05 5.85
CA LEU A 55 11.84 -9.90 5.12
C LEU A 55 11.17 -11.28 4.94
N THR A 56 9.91 -11.40 5.35
CA THR A 56 9.09 -12.63 5.19
C THR A 56 7.73 -12.31 4.55
N GLY A 57 6.83 -13.30 4.50
CA GLY A 57 5.49 -13.15 3.90
C GLY A 57 5.43 -13.43 2.39
N GLY A 58 6.48 -14.06 1.84
CA GLY A 58 6.52 -14.45 0.43
C GLY A 58 6.81 -13.31 -0.54
N ILE A 59 7.39 -12.22 -0.05
CA ILE A 59 8.03 -11.15 -0.81
C ILE A 59 9.51 -11.10 -0.49
N GLN A 60 10.30 -10.60 -1.43
CA GLN A 60 11.76 -10.49 -1.29
C GLN A 60 12.23 -9.22 -1.99
N ALA A 61 13.16 -8.50 -1.36
CA ALA A 61 14.03 -7.55 -2.04
C ALA A 61 15.31 -8.29 -2.46
N THR A 62 15.72 -8.15 -3.72
CA THR A 62 16.86 -8.89 -4.28
C THR A 62 17.95 -7.94 -4.74
N GLY A 63 19.20 -8.31 -4.47
CA GLY A 63 20.36 -7.48 -4.75
C GLY A 63 21.01 -6.97 -3.46
N ASN A 64 22.25 -6.51 -3.56
CA ASN A 64 23.04 -6.00 -2.44
C ASN A 64 23.61 -4.61 -2.76
N TYR A 65 22.81 -3.77 -3.42
CA TYR A 65 23.23 -2.42 -3.76
C TYR A 65 23.41 -1.61 -2.45
N PRO A 66 24.54 -0.92 -2.26
CA PRO A 66 24.78 -0.19 -1.02
C PRO A 66 23.94 1.08 -0.93
N GLY A 67 23.78 1.62 0.28
CA GLY A 67 23.20 2.96 0.50
C GLY A 67 21.72 2.99 0.84
N LYS A 68 21.09 1.84 1.13
CA LYS A 68 19.70 1.82 1.62
C LYS A 68 19.55 2.63 2.91
N ALA A 69 18.42 3.31 3.06
CA ALA A 69 18.08 4.03 4.27
C ALA A 69 17.98 3.08 5.47
N ARG A 70 18.38 3.55 6.65
CA ARG A 70 18.40 2.74 7.89
C ARG A 70 17.50 3.32 8.98
N ASN A 71 16.92 4.48 8.74
CA ASN A 71 16.03 5.18 9.67
C ASN A 71 15.18 6.19 8.88
N ALA A 72 14.17 6.74 9.55
CA ALA A 72 13.21 7.66 8.94
C ALA A 72 13.87 8.95 8.40
N SER A 73 14.95 9.43 9.02
CA SER A 73 15.65 10.63 8.55
C SER A 73 16.39 10.38 7.24
N GLU A 74 17.10 9.26 7.12
CA GLU A 74 17.75 8.85 5.86
C GLU A 74 16.69 8.63 4.77
N LEU A 75 15.61 7.91 5.11
CA LEU A 75 14.55 7.62 4.14
C LEU A 75 13.87 8.89 3.62
N ARG A 76 13.60 9.88 4.48
CA ARG A 76 13.07 11.17 4.06
C ARG A 76 14.03 11.93 3.14
N ALA A 77 15.33 11.90 3.40
CA ALA A 77 16.32 12.54 2.54
C ALA A 77 16.39 11.85 1.15
N ASP A 78 16.36 10.52 1.11
CA ASP A 78 16.32 9.75 -0.14
C ASP A 78 15.03 10.06 -0.93
N LEU A 79 13.90 10.14 -0.23
CA LEU A 79 12.61 10.53 -0.81
C LEU A 79 12.68 11.95 -1.38
N GLU A 80 13.20 12.94 -0.64
CA GLU A 80 13.35 14.32 -1.14
C GLU A 80 14.20 14.38 -2.42
N GLN A 81 15.29 13.61 -2.48
CA GLN A 81 16.10 13.50 -3.68
C GLN A 81 15.28 12.93 -4.85
N ALA A 82 14.51 11.87 -4.65
CA ALA A 82 13.63 11.31 -5.68
C ALA A 82 12.52 12.31 -6.09
N LEU A 83 11.87 12.96 -5.13
CA LEU A 83 10.82 13.95 -5.36
C LEU A 83 11.33 15.12 -6.21
N SER A 84 12.58 15.55 -6.02
CA SER A 84 13.20 16.64 -6.80
C SER A 84 13.40 16.31 -8.28
N LEU A 85 13.44 15.02 -8.63
CA LEU A 85 13.71 14.53 -9.99
C LEU A 85 12.44 14.09 -10.73
N ILE A 86 11.30 14.02 -10.04
CA ILE A 86 10.04 13.55 -10.60
C ILE A 86 9.07 14.74 -10.69
N PRO A 87 8.54 15.10 -11.88
CA PRO A 87 7.56 16.19 -12.01
C PRO A 87 6.18 15.79 -11.45
N GLY A 88 5.30 16.78 -11.31
CA GLY A 88 3.88 16.56 -11.02
C GLY A 88 3.53 16.19 -9.57
N PRO A 89 2.24 15.97 -9.29
CA PRO A 89 1.74 15.66 -7.96
C PRO A 89 2.16 14.27 -7.50
N LYS A 90 2.50 14.15 -6.22
CA LYS A 90 2.94 12.89 -5.61
C LYS A 90 2.29 12.70 -4.24
N ARG A 91 2.22 11.45 -3.81
CA ARG A 91 1.91 11.04 -2.43
C ARG A 91 2.99 10.09 -1.94
N LEU A 92 3.04 9.85 -0.64
CA LEU A 92 3.87 8.80 -0.07
C LEU A 92 2.97 7.72 0.55
N ASN A 93 3.19 6.47 0.15
CA ASN A 93 2.52 5.31 0.70
C ASN A 93 3.40 4.67 1.77
N LEU A 94 2.93 4.71 3.02
CA LEU A 94 3.66 4.25 4.20
C LEU A 94 3.18 2.87 4.67
N HIS A 95 4.09 2.09 5.24
CA HIS A 95 3.74 0.86 5.94
C HIS A 95 3.84 1.08 7.46
N ALA A 96 3.08 0.32 8.26
CA ALA A 96 3.08 0.44 9.72
C ALA A 96 4.47 0.22 10.35
N LEU A 97 5.31 -0.62 9.74
CA LEU A 97 6.68 -0.87 10.17
C LEU A 97 7.65 0.33 9.98
N TYR A 98 7.18 1.43 9.38
CA TYR A 98 7.92 2.71 9.28
C TYR A 98 7.56 3.70 10.40
N LEU A 99 6.94 3.24 11.49
CA LEU A 99 6.70 4.05 12.66
C LEU A 99 7.99 4.63 13.25
N GLU A 100 7.88 5.79 13.89
CA GLU A 100 8.96 6.42 14.66
C GLU A 100 8.62 6.38 16.15
N SER A 101 9.45 5.69 16.93
CA SER A 101 9.31 5.57 18.39
C SER A 101 10.66 5.29 19.04
N ASP A 102 10.90 5.86 20.21
CA ASP A 102 12.11 5.60 21.01
C ASP A 102 12.09 4.22 21.69
N THR A 103 10.89 3.67 21.89
CA THR A 103 10.70 2.33 22.46
C THR A 103 9.98 1.42 21.47
N PRO A 104 10.22 0.10 21.49
CA PRO A 104 9.45 -0.85 20.71
C PRO A 104 7.96 -0.73 20.99
N VAL A 105 7.14 -0.68 19.94
CA VAL A 105 5.68 -0.63 20.04
C VAL A 105 5.11 -1.89 19.40
N PRO A 106 4.31 -2.69 20.12
CA PRO A 106 3.59 -3.80 19.51
C PRO A 106 2.72 -3.32 18.35
N ARG A 107 2.66 -4.07 17.24
CA ARG A 107 1.90 -3.64 16.06
C ARG A 107 0.41 -3.38 16.36
N ASN A 108 -0.19 -4.15 17.27
CA ASN A 108 -1.58 -3.93 17.70
C ASN A 108 -1.80 -2.68 18.56
N GLU A 109 -0.73 -1.99 18.97
CA GLU A 109 -0.77 -0.82 19.85
C GLU A 109 -0.30 0.48 19.16
N ILE A 110 0.00 0.44 17.86
CA ILE A 110 0.46 1.62 17.13
C ILE A 110 -0.59 2.74 17.13
N LYS A 111 -0.12 3.99 17.18
CA LYS A 111 -0.97 5.18 17.29
C LYS A 111 -0.54 6.26 16.30
N PRO A 112 -1.43 7.23 16.01
CA PRO A 112 -1.12 8.43 15.23
C PRO A 112 0.19 9.13 15.63
N GLU A 113 0.52 9.16 16.93
CA GLU A 113 1.72 9.83 17.44
C GLU A 113 3.03 9.25 16.88
N HIS A 114 3.07 7.96 16.55
CA HIS A 114 4.26 7.31 15.97
C HIS A 114 4.47 7.66 14.49
N PHE A 115 3.53 8.39 13.88
CA PHE A 115 3.60 8.86 12.49
C PHE A 115 3.53 10.39 12.40
N LYS A 116 3.66 11.10 13.53
CA LYS A 116 3.59 12.56 13.58
C LYS A 116 4.66 13.21 12.69
N ASN A 117 5.90 12.74 12.78
CA ASN A 117 7.01 13.27 11.98
C ASN A 117 6.78 13.08 10.47
N TRP A 118 6.19 11.94 10.07
CA TRP A 118 5.77 11.70 8.69
C TRP A 118 4.71 12.70 8.21
N VAL A 119 3.71 13.00 9.04
CA VAL A 119 2.68 13.99 8.71
C VAL A 119 3.28 15.39 8.61
N GLU A 120 4.14 15.80 9.54
CA GLU A 120 4.81 17.10 9.51
C GLU A 120 5.68 17.26 8.26
N TRP A 121 6.45 16.22 7.92
CA TRP A 121 7.25 16.18 6.71
C TRP A 121 6.39 16.22 5.43
N ALA A 122 5.28 15.48 5.40
CA ALA A 122 4.36 15.48 4.26
C ALA A 122 3.71 16.86 4.05
N LYS A 123 3.33 17.56 5.13
CA LYS A 123 2.83 18.95 5.06
C LYS A 123 3.87 19.89 4.45
N ALA A 124 5.11 19.81 4.91
CA ALA A 124 6.21 20.64 4.41
C ALA A 124 6.46 20.42 2.90
N ASN A 125 6.31 19.18 2.44
CA ASN A 125 6.52 18.78 1.04
C ASN A 125 5.25 18.79 0.18
N LYS A 126 4.09 19.21 0.73
CA LYS A 126 2.79 19.23 0.05
C LYS A 126 2.37 17.86 -0.50
N LEU A 127 2.58 16.81 0.29
CA LEU A 127 2.23 15.43 -0.04
C LEU A 127 0.98 14.98 0.72
N GLY A 128 0.18 14.14 0.08
CA GLY A 128 -0.75 13.26 0.79
C GLY A 128 -0.05 11.99 1.27
N LEU A 129 -0.63 11.33 2.28
CA LEU A 129 -0.12 10.07 2.81
C LEU A 129 -1.15 8.94 2.66
N ASP A 130 -0.69 7.81 2.11
CA ASP A 130 -1.41 6.53 2.08
C ASP A 130 -0.77 5.57 3.10
N PHE A 131 -1.48 4.50 3.47
CA PHE A 131 -1.06 3.67 4.58
C PHE A 131 -1.31 2.17 4.39
N ASN A 132 -0.62 1.33 5.16
CA ASN A 132 -0.78 -0.12 5.12
C ASN A 132 -0.50 -0.71 6.52
N PRO A 133 -1.37 -1.57 7.08
CA PRO A 133 -0.96 -2.48 8.14
C PRO A 133 0.13 -3.43 7.61
N SER A 134 1.26 -3.52 8.32
CA SER A 134 2.27 -4.56 8.10
C SER A 134 1.84 -5.92 8.66
N CYS A 135 1.41 -6.88 7.83
CA CYS A 135 0.97 -8.21 8.27
C CYS A 135 2.00 -9.34 8.00
N PHE A 136 3.29 -9.01 7.99
CA PHE A 136 4.40 -9.93 7.66
C PHE A 136 5.68 -9.58 8.45
N SER A 137 6.78 -10.32 8.33
CA SER A 137 8.04 -10.05 9.06
C SER A 137 7.87 -9.95 10.58
N HIS A 138 6.98 -10.78 11.14
CA HIS A 138 6.65 -10.75 12.57
C HIS A 138 6.52 -12.17 13.13
N PRO A 139 6.89 -12.42 14.40
CA PRO A 139 6.74 -13.74 15.02
C PRO A 139 5.31 -14.31 14.90
N LEU A 140 4.29 -13.47 15.08
CA LEU A 140 2.87 -13.88 14.97
C LEU A 140 2.37 -14.04 13.52
N SER A 141 3.24 -13.92 12.52
CA SER A 141 2.97 -14.24 11.11
C SER A 141 3.83 -15.41 10.60
N ALA A 142 4.67 -15.99 11.46
CA ALA A 142 5.67 -17.00 11.06
C ALA A 142 5.03 -18.31 10.55
N ASP A 143 3.82 -18.64 11.01
CA ASP A 143 3.06 -19.81 10.57
C ASP A 143 2.45 -19.65 9.16
N GLY A 144 2.66 -18.50 8.50
CA GLY A 144 2.10 -18.22 7.18
C GLY A 144 0.63 -17.81 7.19
N PHE A 145 0.07 -17.47 8.36
CA PHE A 145 -1.29 -16.98 8.54
C PHE A 145 -1.35 -15.82 9.53
N THR A 146 -2.27 -14.88 9.29
CA THR A 146 -2.50 -13.68 10.11
C THR A 146 -3.98 -13.49 10.41
N LEU A 147 -4.70 -12.68 9.62
CA LEU A 147 -6.15 -12.45 9.74
C LEU A 147 -6.97 -13.73 9.55
N SER A 148 -6.41 -14.75 8.89
CA SER A 148 -7.04 -16.07 8.74
C SER A 148 -6.44 -17.16 9.64
N HIS A 149 -5.62 -16.78 10.62
CA HIS A 149 -5.00 -17.71 11.55
C HIS A 149 -6.06 -18.46 12.38
N ALA A 150 -5.84 -19.76 12.62
CA ALA A 150 -6.78 -20.61 13.36
C ALA A 150 -6.79 -20.31 14.86
N ASN A 151 -5.64 -19.99 15.45
CA ASN A 151 -5.53 -19.47 16.81
C ASN A 151 -6.17 -18.08 16.90
N ASP A 152 -7.13 -17.94 17.83
CA ASP A 152 -7.91 -16.73 18.05
C ASP A 152 -7.08 -15.55 18.57
N GLU A 153 -6.08 -15.80 19.42
CA GLU A 153 -5.22 -14.75 19.98
C GLU A 153 -4.33 -14.13 18.89
N ILE A 154 -3.76 -14.96 18.01
CA ILE A 154 -2.97 -14.50 16.86
C ILE A 154 -3.85 -13.71 15.90
N ARG A 155 -5.06 -14.22 15.62
CA ARG A 155 -5.99 -13.54 14.73
C ARG A 155 -6.44 -12.19 15.31
N GLN A 156 -6.73 -12.14 16.61
CA GLN A 156 -7.12 -10.90 17.28
C GLN A 156 -6.01 -9.86 17.25
N PHE A 157 -4.75 -10.26 17.46
CA PHE A 157 -3.60 -9.36 17.32
C PHE A 157 -3.57 -8.66 15.95
N TRP A 158 -3.77 -9.42 14.87
CA TRP A 158 -3.77 -8.86 13.51
C TRP A 158 -5.00 -8.00 13.22
N ILE A 159 -6.17 -8.38 13.75
CA ILE A 159 -7.39 -7.56 13.67
C ILE A 159 -7.16 -6.22 14.37
N ASP A 160 -6.63 -6.23 15.59
CA ASP A 160 -6.40 -5.03 16.39
C ASP A 160 -5.34 -4.12 15.76
N HIS A 161 -4.28 -4.69 15.20
CA HIS A 161 -3.30 -3.96 14.40
C HIS A 161 -3.93 -3.29 13.18
N CYS A 162 -4.76 -4.00 12.40
CA CYS A 162 -5.44 -3.38 11.26
C CYS A 162 -6.39 -2.25 11.72
N LYS A 163 -7.14 -2.43 12.81
CA LYS A 163 -7.97 -1.36 13.39
C LYS A 163 -7.15 -0.14 13.82
N ALA A 164 -5.99 -0.37 14.44
CA ALA A 164 -5.06 0.71 14.81
C ALA A 164 -4.54 1.44 13.56
N SER A 165 -4.18 0.70 12.50
CA SER A 165 -3.76 1.27 11.23
C SER A 165 -4.85 2.12 10.56
N ARG A 166 -6.13 1.73 10.66
CA ARG A 166 -7.25 2.51 10.13
C ARG A 166 -7.36 3.87 10.81
N ARG A 167 -7.18 3.93 12.13
CA ARG A 167 -7.17 5.20 12.88
C ARG A 167 -5.99 6.10 12.50
N ILE A 168 -4.82 5.52 12.23
CA ILE A 168 -3.66 6.27 11.72
C ILE A 168 -3.92 6.82 10.32
N SER A 169 -4.50 6.01 9.43
CA SER A 169 -4.88 6.45 8.09
C SER A 169 -5.92 7.59 8.12
N ALA A 170 -6.97 7.47 8.95
CA ALA A 170 -7.92 8.57 9.15
C ALA A 170 -7.25 9.83 9.71
N TYR A 171 -6.31 9.68 10.65
CA TYR A 171 -5.50 10.79 11.14
C TYR A 171 -4.70 11.46 10.01
N PHE A 172 -4.12 10.70 9.07
CA PHE A 172 -3.45 11.30 7.91
C PHE A 172 -4.41 12.14 7.08
N GLY A 173 -5.61 11.63 6.81
CA GLY A 173 -6.58 12.38 6.02
C GLY A 173 -7.06 13.65 6.71
N GLU A 174 -7.32 13.60 8.01
CA GLU A 174 -7.66 14.77 8.82
C GLU A 174 -6.54 15.82 8.78
N GLN A 175 -5.28 15.39 8.90
CA GLN A 175 -4.15 16.30 8.97
C GLN A 175 -3.75 16.90 7.62
N LEU A 176 -3.98 16.18 6.52
CA LEU A 176 -3.48 16.55 5.19
C LEU A 176 -4.59 17.04 4.24
N GLY A 177 -5.86 16.93 4.64
CA GLY A 177 -7.00 17.41 3.85
C GLY A 177 -7.29 16.57 2.60
N THR A 178 -6.80 15.34 2.55
CA THR A 178 -7.02 14.37 1.46
C THR A 178 -7.12 12.98 2.07
N PRO A 179 -8.10 12.14 1.67
CA PRO A 179 -8.23 10.82 2.27
C PRO A 179 -6.96 10.01 2.07
N SER A 180 -6.58 9.29 3.12
CA SER A 180 -5.53 8.28 3.07
C SER A 180 -6.15 6.96 2.64
N VAL A 181 -5.63 6.35 1.58
CA VAL A 181 -6.01 4.99 1.23
C VAL A 181 -5.21 4.05 2.12
N MET A 182 -5.89 3.26 2.95
CA MET A 182 -5.27 2.21 3.72
C MET A 182 -5.46 0.86 3.03
N ASN A 183 -4.39 0.29 2.50
CA ASN A 183 -4.44 -0.96 1.78
C ASN A 183 -4.08 -2.16 2.66
N ILE A 184 -4.95 -3.16 2.68
CA ILE A 184 -4.81 -4.39 3.46
C ILE A 184 -4.32 -5.50 2.53
N TRP A 185 -3.04 -5.82 2.69
CA TRP A 185 -2.42 -7.01 2.11
C TRP A 185 -1.93 -7.94 3.23
N ILE A 186 -2.15 -9.25 3.07
CA ILE A 186 -1.70 -10.28 4.01
C ILE A 186 -1.01 -11.44 3.28
N PRO A 187 -0.03 -12.11 3.90
CA PRO A 187 0.71 -13.22 3.28
C PRO A 187 0.00 -14.58 3.40
N ASP A 188 -1.22 -14.59 3.94
CA ASP A 188 -1.93 -15.80 4.35
C ASP A 188 -2.06 -16.81 3.21
N GLY A 189 -1.46 -17.99 3.38
CA GLY A 189 -1.41 -19.00 2.34
C GLY A 189 -0.70 -20.29 2.75
N MET A 190 -0.68 -21.25 1.83
CA MET A 190 0.01 -22.53 2.02
C MET A 190 1.03 -22.77 0.92
N LYS A 191 2.21 -23.22 1.34
CA LYS A 191 3.27 -23.66 0.44
C LYS A 191 2.84 -24.78 -0.50
N ASP A 192 2.13 -25.77 0.03
CA ASP A 192 1.86 -27.05 -0.63
C ASP A 192 0.36 -27.44 -0.56
N ILE A 193 0.00 -28.56 -1.20
CA ILE A 193 -1.36 -29.04 -1.40
C ILE A 193 -2.25 -28.82 -0.18
N THR A 194 -3.24 -27.96 -0.35
CA THR A 194 -4.14 -27.53 0.72
C THR A 194 -5.41 -28.38 0.75
N VAL A 195 -5.71 -28.97 1.91
CA VAL A 195 -6.93 -29.76 2.12
C VAL A 195 -8.17 -28.85 2.20
N ASP A 196 -8.14 -27.84 3.07
CA ASP A 196 -9.27 -26.94 3.32
C ASP A 196 -8.92 -25.50 2.93
N ARG A 197 -9.48 -25.06 1.81
CA ARG A 197 -9.38 -23.67 1.33
C ARG A 197 -10.56 -22.80 1.77
N PHE A 198 -11.58 -23.38 2.41
CA PHE A 198 -12.76 -22.66 2.86
C PHE A 198 -12.55 -22.06 4.25
N ALA A 199 -12.13 -22.85 5.24
CA ALA A 199 -12.05 -22.37 6.62
C ALA A 199 -11.15 -21.14 6.82
N PRO A 200 -9.95 -21.04 6.20
CA PRO A 200 -9.16 -19.81 6.29
C PRO A 200 -9.87 -18.60 5.66
N ARG A 201 -10.55 -18.76 4.52
CA ARG A 201 -11.31 -17.69 3.88
C ARG A 201 -12.49 -17.23 4.73
N GLN A 202 -13.19 -18.15 5.39
CA GLN A 202 -14.26 -17.80 6.32
C GLN A 202 -13.75 -17.00 7.51
N ARG A 203 -12.58 -17.37 8.07
CA ARG A 203 -11.94 -16.58 9.14
C ARG A 203 -11.52 -15.21 8.65
N LEU A 204 -10.92 -15.12 7.46
CA LEU A 204 -10.54 -13.85 6.85
C LEU A 204 -11.74 -12.93 6.66
N LEU A 205 -12.86 -13.47 6.14
CA LEU A 205 -14.10 -12.71 5.97
C LEU A 205 -14.57 -12.10 7.29
N ASN A 206 -14.64 -12.91 8.35
CA ASN A 206 -15.08 -12.46 9.67
C ASN A 206 -14.08 -11.44 10.27
N ALA A 207 -12.78 -11.68 10.09
CA ALA A 207 -11.74 -10.78 10.58
C ALA A 207 -11.80 -9.42 9.89
N LEU A 208 -11.97 -9.38 8.56
CA LEU A 208 -12.08 -8.12 7.82
C LEU A 208 -13.35 -7.35 8.19
N ASP A 209 -14.49 -8.04 8.35
CA ASP A 209 -15.73 -7.41 8.83
C ASP A 209 -15.51 -6.75 10.21
N GLU A 210 -14.73 -7.39 11.09
CA GLU A 210 -14.36 -6.82 12.38
C GLU A 210 -13.39 -5.65 12.24
N VAL A 211 -12.39 -5.74 11.35
CA VAL A 211 -11.41 -4.67 11.07
C VAL A 211 -12.10 -3.39 10.62
N ILE A 212 -13.09 -3.48 9.72
CA ILE A 212 -13.79 -2.32 9.15
C ILE A 212 -15.08 -1.94 9.91
N SER A 213 -15.33 -2.57 11.06
CA SER A 213 -16.55 -2.35 11.85
C SER A 213 -16.68 -0.92 12.37
N GLU A 214 -15.56 -0.31 12.80
CA GLU A 214 -15.49 1.10 13.18
C GLU A 214 -15.67 1.97 11.92
N LYS A 215 -16.72 2.79 11.92
CA LYS A 215 -17.00 3.72 10.82
C LYS A 215 -16.14 4.97 10.96
N LEU A 216 -15.27 5.19 9.98
CA LEU A 216 -14.40 6.36 9.87
C LEU A 216 -14.92 7.28 8.76
N ASP A 217 -14.54 8.55 8.81
CA ASP A 217 -14.97 9.54 7.82
C ASP A 217 -14.35 9.22 6.44
N PRO A 218 -15.16 8.99 5.39
CA PRO A 218 -14.65 8.72 4.04
C PRO A 218 -13.89 9.89 3.43
N ALA A 219 -14.05 11.11 3.95
CA ALA A 219 -13.22 12.26 3.56
C ALA A 219 -11.76 12.12 4.04
N HIS A 220 -11.51 11.27 5.04
CA HIS A 220 -10.20 11.09 5.65
C HIS A 220 -9.59 9.72 5.40
N HIS A 221 -10.40 8.69 5.15
CA HIS A 221 -9.93 7.31 5.09
C HIS A 221 -10.70 6.47 4.07
N ILE A 222 -9.98 5.61 3.36
CA ILE A 222 -10.54 4.61 2.46
C ILE A 222 -9.88 3.26 2.79
N ASP A 223 -10.71 2.25 3.12
CA ASP A 223 -10.25 0.86 3.25
C ASP A 223 -10.10 0.24 1.85
N ALA A 224 -8.95 -0.34 1.54
CA ALA A 224 -8.69 -1.13 0.34
C ALA A 224 -8.23 -2.55 0.70
N VAL A 225 -8.55 -3.53 -0.13
CA VAL A 225 -8.11 -4.92 0.03
C VAL A 225 -7.34 -5.39 -1.21
N GLU A 226 -6.22 -6.10 -1.00
CA GLU A 226 -5.31 -6.50 -2.07
C GLU A 226 -5.17 -8.01 -2.20
N SER A 227 -5.54 -8.53 -3.37
CA SER A 227 -5.33 -9.95 -3.69
C SER A 227 -3.91 -10.25 -4.10
N LYS A 228 -3.51 -11.50 -3.92
CA LYS A 228 -2.30 -12.07 -4.51
C LYS A 228 -2.58 -13.47 -5.03
N LEU A 229 -1.94 -13.85 -6.15
CA LEU A 229 -2.03 -15.20 -6.68
C LEU A 229 -1.20 -16.20 -5.87
N PHE A 230 0.06 -15.85 -5.59
CA PHE A 230 0.98 -16.69 -4.84
C PHE A 230 2.14 -15.87 -4.26
N GLY A 231 2.79 -16.38 -3.22
CA GLY A 231 4.04 -15.85 -2.67
C GLY A 231 5.10 -16.93 -2.54
N ILE A 232 6.37 -16.56 -2.40
CA ILE A 232 7.45 -17.54 -2.16
C ILE A 232 7.27 -18.15 -0.76
N GLY A 233 7.15 -19.48 -0.67
CA GLY A 233 6.75 -20.18 0.55
C GLY A 233 5.23 -20.24 0.79
N ALA A 234 4.42 -19.68 -0.10
CA ALA A 234 2.96 -19.73 -0.10
C ALA A 234 2.43 -19.92 -1.54
N GLU A 235 3.00 -20.89 -2.26
CA GLU A 235 2.87 -21.02 -3.72
C GLU A 235 1.53 -21.62 -4.15
N SER A 236 1.02 -22.59 -3.39
CA SER A 236 -0.11 -23.44 -3.83
C SER A 236 -1.50 -22.85 -3.55
N TYR A 237 -1.57 -21.90 -2.62
CA TYR A 237 -2.82 -21.36 -2.11
C TYR A 237 -2.60 -20.02 -1.41
N THR A 238 -3.37 -19.01 -1.84
CA THR A 238 -3.51 -17.73 -1.13
C THR A 238 -4.94 -17.59 -0.63
N VAL A 239 -5.10 -17.23 0.65
CA VAL A 239 -6.41 -17.09 1.29
C VAL A 239 -7.17 -15.94 0.65
N GLY A 240 -6.55 -14.75 0.64
CA GLY A 240 -7.05 -13.54 -0.02
C GLY A 240 -6.85 -13.56 -1.54
N SER A 241 -7.51 -14.49 -2.22
CA SER A 241 -7.47 -14.60 -3.69
C SER A 241 -8.25 -13.47 -4.38
N ASN A 242 -8.03 -13.30 -5.69
CA ASN A 242 -8.72 -12.30 -6.52
C ASN A 242 -10.24 -12.30 -6.31
N GLU A 243 -10.90 -13.45 -6.49
CA GLU A 243 -12.37 -13.55 -6.36
C GLU A 243 -12.85 -13.31 -4.93
N PHE A 244 -12.03 -13.66 -3.94
CA PHE A 244 -12.36 -13.40 -2.53
C PHE A 244 -12.45 -11.90 -2.29
N TYR A 245 -11.43 -11.14 -2.71
CA TYR A 245 -11.42 -9.69 -2.49
C TYR A 245 -12.31 -8.91 -3.45
N MET A 246 -12.52 -9.38 -4.68
CA MET A 246 -13.56 -8.82 -5.55
C MET A 246 -14.95 -8.94 -4.90
N GLY A 247 -15.28 -10.13 -4.37
CA GLY A 247 -16.54 -10.36 -3.66
C GLY A 247 -16.64 -9.58 -2.35
N TYR A 248 -15.54 -9.49 -1.60
CA TYR A 248 -15.48 -8.70 -0.36
C TYR A 248 -15.70 -7.21 -0.64
N ALA A 249 -14.89 -6.62 -1.52
CA ALA A 249 -14.97 -5.21 -1.88
C ALA A 249 -16.34 -4.85 -2.46
N THR A 250 -16.91 -5.69 -3.34
CA THR A 250 -18.26 -5.50 -3.88
C THR A 250 -19.30 -5.49 -2.75
N SER A 251 -19.28 -6.46 -1.85
CA SER A 251 -20.33 -6.61 -0.83
C SER A 251 -20.20 -5.63 0.35
N ARG A 252 -18.98 -5.17 0.67
CA ARG A 252 -18.71 -4.22 1.77
C ARG A 252 -18.43 -2.80 1.29
N GLN A 253 -18.38 -2.57 -0.02
CA GLN A 253 -18.11 -1.29 -0.65
C GLN A 253 -16.79 -0.67 -0.17
N THR A 254 -15.76 -1.51 -0.02
CA THR A 254 -14.38 -1.07 0.15
C THR A 254 -13.74 -0.83 -1.21
N ALA A 255 -12.62 -0.13 -1.26
CA ALA A 255 -11.81 -0.11 -2.48
C ALA A 255 -11.20 -1.50 -2.75
N LEU A 256 -10.89 -1.77 -4.02
CA LEU A 256 -10.17 -2.95 -4.48
C LEU A 256 -8.78 -2.54 -4.97
N CYS A 257 -7.74 -3.11 -4.39
CA CYS A 257 -6.36 -2.91 -4.86
C CYS A 257 -6.01 -3.94 -5.94
N LEU A 258 -5.55 -3.45 -7.09
CA LEU A 258 -5.14 -4.26 -8.24
C LEU A 258 -3.64 -4.08 -8.48
N ASP A 259 -2.82 -4.92 -7.85
CA ASP A 259 -1.38 -4.96 -8.11
C ASP A 259 -1.08 -5.68 -9.43
N ALA A 260 -0.30 -5.04 -10.31
CA ALA A 260 -0.04 -5.55 -11.66
C ALA A 260 0.77 -6.85 -11.71
N GLY A 261 1.49 -7.20 -10.63
CA GLY A 261 2.30 -8.42 -10.51
C GLY A 261 1.60 -9.56 -9.76
N HIS A 262 0.36 -9.36 -9.31
CA HIS A 262 -0.33 -10.29 -8.39
C HIS A 262 -1.24 -11.31 -9.08
N PHE A 263 -1.17 -11.44 -10.40
CA PHE A 263 -2.12 -12.22 -11.22
C PHE A 263 -1.44 -13.35 -11.99
N HIS A 264 -2.23 -14.15 -12.73
CA HIS A 264 -1.71 -15.25 -13.52
C HIS A 264 -0.80 -14.76 -14.65
N PRO A 265 0.05 -15.64 -15.22
CA PRO A 265 0.78 -15.32 -16.43
C PRO A 265 -0.16 -14.77 -17.51
N THR A 266 0.20 -13.65 -18.11
CA THR A 266 -0.57 -12.91 -19.15
C THR A 266 -1.84 -12.20 -18.67
N GLU A 267 -2.25 -12.36 -17.42
CA GLU A 267 -3.38 -11.61 -16.86
C GLU A 267 -2.97 -10.15 -16.58
N VAL A 268 -3.81 -9.20 -17.00
CA VAL A 268 -3.50 -7.76 -16.94
C VAL A 268 -4.57 -6.98 -16.19
N ILE A 269 -4.16 -6.06 -15.33
CA ILE A 269 -5.08 -5.25 -14.52
C ILE A 269 -5.82 -4.19 -15.35
N SER A 270 -5.28 -3.79 -16.51
CA SER A 270 -5.92 -2.82 -17.40
C SER A 270 -7.30 -3.28 -17.88
N ASP A 271 -7.48 -4.59 -18.10
CA ASP A 271 -8.76 -5.21 -18.44
C ASP A 271 -9.75 -5.17 -17.27
N LYS A 272 -9.25 -5.27 -16.03
CA LYS A 272 -10.05 -5.37 -14.82
C LYS A 272 -10.66 -4.05 -14.37
N ILE A 273 -10.05 -2.91 -14.73
CA ILE A 273 -10.47 -1.58 -14.26
C ILE A 273 -11.94 -1.32 -14.59
N SER A 274 -12.34 -1.48 -15.85
CA SER A 274 -13.71 -1.19 -16.29
C SER A 274 -14.74 -2.16 -15.72
N ALA A 275 -14.35 -3.42 -15.47
CA ALA A 275 -15.21 -4.41 -14.83
C ALA A 275 -15.39 -4.12 -13.34
N ALA A 276 -14.33 -3.74 -12.63
CA ALA A 276 -14.38 -3.41 -11.21
C ALA A 276 -15.20 -2.14 -10.94
N MET A 277 -15.13 -1.13 -11.82
CA MET A 277 -15.90 0.12 -11.72
C MET A 277 -17.43 -0.04 -11.75
N LEU A 278 -17.96 -1.22 -12.12
CA LEU A 278 -19.40 -1.48 -12.15
C LEU A 278 -20.01 -1.77 -10.77
N TYR A 279 -19.17 -1.98 -9.75
CA TYR A 279 -19.56 -2.40 -8.40
C TYR A 279 -19.15 -1.37 -7.35
#